data_AF-A0A354A5D3-F1
#
_entry.id   AF-A0A354A5D3-F1
#
_cell.length_a   1.000
_cell.length_b   1.000
_cell.length_c   1.000
_cell.angle_alpha   90.00
_cell.angle_beta   90.00
_cell.angle_gamma   90.00
#
_symmetry.space_group_name_H-M   'P 1'
#
loop_
_entity.id
_entity.type
_entity.pdbx_description
1 polymer ?
#
loop_
_entity_poly.entity_id
_entity_poly.type
_entity_poly.pdbx_seq_one_letter_code
_entity_poly.pdbx_strand_id
1 'polypeptide(L)' 'MKHQNCWDFWNCSHEVRDDCPAFLTYHGMDCFDFAENYCPRIIAEFQDCRECPWYKKIKLDFDAEEIKA' A
#
# COMPACT_ATOMS: atom_id res chain seq x y z
N MET A 1 -17.78 -6.00 9.31
CA MET A 1 -17.09 -5.17 8.30
C MET A 1 -16.33 -6.11 7.39
N LYS A 2 -16.39 -5.91 6.07
CA LYS A 2 -15.65 -6.78 5.14
C LYS A 2 -14.15 -6.47 5.34
N HIS A 3 -13.35 -7.49 5.67
CA HIS A 3 -11.90 -7.41 5.58
C HIS A 3 -11.55 -7.14 4.11
N GLN A 4 -11.39 -5.86 3.76
CA GLN A 4 -10.92 -5.45 2.44
C GLN A 4 -9.45 -5.08 2.58
N ASN A 5 -8.64 -5.63 1.68
CA ASN A 5 -7.28 -5.17 1.50
C ASN A 5 -7.29 -4.00 0.49
N CYS A 6 -6.18 -3.27 0.43
CA CYS A 6 -6.10 -2.10 -0.43
C CYS A 6 -6.21 -2.45 -1.92
N TRP A 7 -5.68 -3.59 -2.37
CA TRP A 7 -5.66 -3.93 -3.80
C TRP A 7 -7.05 -4.26 -4.34
N ASP A 8 -7.92 -4.92 -3.57
CA ASP A 8 -9.31 -5.21 -3.95
C ASP A 8 -10.15 -3.94 -3.92
N PHE A 9 -9.93 -3.06 -2.94
CA PHE A 9 -10.65 -1.80 -2.82
C PHE A 9 -10.31 -0.84 -3.96
N TRP A 10 -9.03 -0.68 -4.27
CA TRP A 10 -8.55 0.21 -5.33
C TRP A 10 -8.59 -0.44 -6.72
N ASN A 11 -8.95 -1.72 -6.81
CA ASN A 11 -8.97 -2.52 -8.04
C ASN A 11 -7.65 -2.39 -8.84
N CYS A 12 -6.52 -2.61 -8.14
CA CYS A 12 -5.19 -2.48 -8.74
C CYS A 12 -4.98 -3.49 -9.89
N SER A 13 -4.25 -3.09 -10.93
CA SER A 13 -3.80 -4.03 -11.96
C SER A 13 -2.80 -5.03 -11.37
N HIS A 14 -2.67 -6.19 -12.03
CA HIS A 14 -1.71 -7.23 -11.63
C HIS A 14 -0.27 -6.69 -11.61
N GLU A 15 0.11 -5.89 -12.60
CA GLU A 15 1.44 -5.26 -12.67
C GLU A 15 1.73 -4.37 -11.46
N VAL A 16 0.79 -3.50 -11.08
CA VAL A 16 0.94 -2.63 -9.90
C VAL A 16 0.98 -3.45 -8.61
N ARG A 17 0.20 -4.53 -8.55
CA ARG A 17 0.12 -5.40 -7.37
C ARG A 17 1.43 -6.16 -7.16
N ASP A 18 1.97 -6.74 -8.22
CA ASP A 18 3.15 -7.60 -8.14
C ASP A 18 4.43 -6.81 -7.80
N ASP A 19 4.42 -5.49 -8.04
CA ASP A 19 5.48 -4.55 -7.62
C ASP A 19 5.18 -3.82 -6.29
N CYS A 20 4.05 -4.11 -5.63
CA CYS A 20 3.63 -3.39 -4.44
C CYS A 20 4.27 -3.98 -3.16
N PRO A 21 5.08 -3.22 -2.40
CA PRO A 21 5.66 -3.70 -1.16
C PRO A 21 4.60 -4.19 -0.18
N ALA A 22 3.49 -3.44 -0.02
CA ALA A 22 2.40 -3.85 0.86
C ALA A 22 1.70 -5.15 0.42
N PHE A 23 1.72 -5.50 -0.86
CA PHE A 23 1.23 -6.80 -1.33
C PHE A 23 2.26 -7.89 -1.05
N LEU A 24 3.52 -7.67 -1.43
CA LEU A 24 4.61 -8.62 -1.27
C LEU A 24 4.88 -8.98 0.19
N THR A 25 4.66 -8.05 1.11
CA THR A 25 4.82 -8.25 2.56
C THR A 25 3.50 -8.57 3.28
N TYR A 26 2.42 -8.85 2.56
CA TYR A 26 1.09 -9.15 3.12
C TYR A 26 0.48 -8.06 4.04
N HIS A 27 0.86 -6.80 3.87
CA HIS A 27 0.37 -5.63 4.62
C HIS A 27 -0.82 -4.91 3.96
N GLY A 28 -1.54 -5.54 3.03
CA GLY A 28 -2.63 -4.85 2.32
C GLY A 28 -3.85 -4.51 3.17
N MET A 29 -4.09 -5.23 4.27
CA MET A 29 -5.13 -4.85 5.25
C MET A 29 -4.71 -3.59 6.01
N ASP A 30 -3.49 -3.54 6.53
CA ASP A 30 -2.93 -2.36 7.19
C ASP A 30 -2.91 -1.14 6.24
N CYS A 31 -2.60 -1.37 4.96
CA CYS A 31 -2.67 -0.35 3.92
C CYS A 31 -4.09 0.19 3.76
N PHE A 32 -5.10 -0.68 3.78
CA PHE A 32 -6.50 -0.29 3.64
C PHE A 32 -6.98 0.47 4.87
N ASP A 33 -6.70 -0.04 6.07
CA ASP A 33 -7.06 0.62 7.32
C ASP A 33 -6.41 2.00 7.43
N PHE A 34 -5.12 2.11 7.07
CA PHE A 34 -4.46 3.40 6.97
C PHE A 34 -5.13 4.28 5.91
N ALA A 35 -5.54 3.70 4.78
CA ALA A 35 -6.15 4.46 3.70
C ALA A 35 -7.52 5.03 4.05
N GLU A 36 -8.40 4.22 4.64
CA GLU A 36 -9.73 4.62 5.07
C GLU A 36 -9.69 5.77 6.08
N ASN A 37 -8.71 5.76 6.97
CA ASN A 37 -8.63 6.71 8.08
C ASN A 37 -7.75 7.93 7.79
N TYR A 38 -6.74 7.77 6.92
CA TYR A 38 -5.67 8.76 6.78
C TYR A 38 -5.25 9.02 5.34
N CYS A 39 -5.66 8.25 4.33
CA CYS A 39 -5.18 8.47 2.96
C CYS A 39 -5.88 9.66 2.31
N PRO A 40 -5.13 10.72 2.00
CA PRO A 40 -5.61 11.88 1.28
C PRO A 40 -6.07 11.58 -0.14
N ARG A 41 -5.80 10.40 -0.72
CA ARG A 41 -6.37 9.99 -2.01
C ARG A 41 -7.89 9.76 -1.94
N ILE A 42 -8.42 9.42 -0.77
CA ILE A 42 -9.88 9.42 -0.50
C ILE A 42 -10.39 10.87 -0.35
N ILE A 43 -9.53 11.77 0.08
CA ILE A 43 -9.78 13.22 0.27
C ILE A 43 -9.26 14.08 -0.91
N ALA A 44 -8.85 13.45 -2.02
CA ALA A 44 -8.28 14.00 -3.26
C ALA A 44 -6.90 14.72 -3.28
N GLU A 45 -6.00 14.57 -2.29
CA GLU A 45 -4.71 15.28 -2.32
C GLU A 45 -3.58 14.60 -3.12
N PHE A 46 -3.62 13.28 -3.35
CA PHE A 46 -2.55 12.56 -4.07
C PHE A 46 -3.09 11.73 -5.23
N GLN A 47 -2.36 11.64 -6.34
CA GLN A 47 -2.81 10.88 -7.52
C GLN A 47 -2.36 9.43 -7.50
N ASP A 48 -1.28 9.10 -6.79
CA ASP A 48 -0.65 7.78 -6.78
C ASP A 48 -0.35 7.26 -5.35
N CYS A 49 -0.52 5.96 -5.12
CA CYS A 49 -0.19 5.33 -3.84
C CYS A 49 1.29 5.46 -3.48
N ARG A 50 2.19 5.59 -4.47
CA ARG A 50 3.64 5.81 -4.27
C ARG A 50 3.94 7.14 -3.57
N GLU A 51 3.00 8.08 -3.60
CA GLU A 51 3.11 9.35 -2.89
C GLU A 51 2.78 9.23 -1.40
N CYS A 52 2.00 8.19 -1.02
CA CYS A 52 1.56 7.93 0.34
C CYS A 52 2.75 7.74 1.30
N PRO A 53 2.80 8.48 2.42
CA PRO A 53 3.87 8.32 3.42
C PRO A 53 3.98 6.90 3.99
N TRP A 54 2.84 6.22 4.19
CA TRP A 54 2.83 4.85 4.67
C TRP A 54 3.42 3.88 3.63
N TYR A 55 3.07 4.04 2.36
CA TYR A 55 3.66 3.23 1.27
C TYR A 55 5.19 3.41 1.21
N LYS A 56 5.66 4.66 1.29
CA LYS A 56 7.10 4.95 1.32
C LYS A 56 7.82 4.28 2.48
N LYS A 57 7.20 4.26 3.67
CA LYS A 57 7.76 3.57 4.84
C LYS A 57 7.89 2.06 4.60
N ILE A 58 6.80 1.40 4.18
CA ILE A 58 6.81 -0.05 3.92
C ILE A 58 7.82 -0.39 2.81
N LYS A 59 7.93 0.46 1.78
CA LYS A 59 8.95 0.30 0.75
C LYS A 59 10.37 0.34 1.31
N LEU A 60 10.67 1.32 2.16
CA LEU A 60 11.99 1.44 2.79
C LEU A 60 12.31 0.24 3.68
N ASP A 61 11.32 -0.24 4.45
CA ASP A 61 11.48 -1.41 5.31
C ASP A 61 11.74 -2.67 4.46
N PHE A 62 10.99 -2.86 3.36
CA PHE A 62 11.19 -3.95 2.40
C PHE A 62 12.57 -3.91 1.72
N ASP A 63 12.95 -2.76 1.15
CA ASP A 63 14.24 -2.59 0.48
C ASP A 63 15.42 -2.82 1.47
N ALA A 64 15.23 -2.50 2.76
CA ALA A 64 16.25 -2.72 3.81
C ALA A 64 16.37 -4.19 4.27
N GLU A 65 15.30 -4.98 4.13
CA GLU A 65 15.33 -6.42 4.38
C GLU A 65 15.96 -7.20 3.21
N GLU A 66 15.76 -6.78 1.96
CA GLU A 66 16.45 -7.36 0.79
C GLU A 66 17.97 -7.18 0.84
N ILE A 67 18.48 -6.11 1.46
CA ILE A 67 19.93 -5.91 1.61
C ILE A 67 20.56 -6.91 2.62
N LYS A 68 19.74 -7.56 3.45
CA LYS A 68 20.20 -8.49 4.50
C LYS A 68 20.01 -9.98 4.14
N ALA A 69 19.30 -10.28 3.05
CA ALA A 69 19.04 -11.63 2.56
C ALA A 69 20.07 -12.06 1.50
#